data_AF-A0A645BM01-F1
#
_entry.id   AF-A0A645BM01-F1
#
_cell.length_a   1.000
_cell.length_b   1.000
_cell.length_c   1.000
_cell.angle_alpha   90.00
_cell.angle_beta   90.00
_cell.angle_gamma   90.00
#
_symmetry.space_group_name_H-M   'P 1'
#
loop_
_entity.id
_entity.type
_entity.pdbx_description
1 polymer ?
#
loop_
_entity_poly.entity_id
_entity_poly.type
_entity_poly.pdbx_seq_one_letter_code
_entity_poly.pdbx_strand_id
1 'polypeptide(L)'
;MTVNNTSGQQDNVGNYTGKLNLDTTSKNTVSSGLTNNYNITYTDSFDIEKRQLTYDISGERQYGTGNEHTTYQPIVLDGITSWDQSSFTNAANITNTADRTTTVGKHTDKLSVDFNSLTATQLNNYEIDGTGTLNIIKANFLYTADKTEYYQGERIPTQTGTVVNSYGEDVSDLVGSLTWPTPADYRSAVGYYEIIGHGSNDASGNYDFTQNQNNYTALRIKVRPTDPQTEGAKAALMYGGYGPLRRPLLDIRYLTVVDQGINRGDDYKNKEGYSF
;
A
#
# COMPACT_ATOMS: atom_id res chain seq x y z
N MET A 1 7.97 -24.70 -69.06
CA MET A 1 8.76 -23.50 -68.73
C MET A 1 8.91 -23.50 -67.22
N THR A 2 10.11 -23.74 -66.72
CA THR A 2 10.35 -23.84 -65.27
C THR A 2 11.11 -22.61 -64.81
N VAL A 3 10.68 -22.06 -63.69
CA VAL A 3 11.31 -20.92 -63.01
C VAL A 3 11.90 -21.43 -61.71
N ASN A 4 13.20 -21.21 -61.50
CA ASN A 4 13.89 -21.56 -60.27
C ASN A 4 13.94 -20.31 -59.38
N ASN A 5 13.44 -20.41 -58.15
CA ASN A 5 13.58 -19.38 -57.14
C ASN A 5 14.83 -19.65 -56.27
N THR A 6 15.75 -18.69 -56.21
CA THR A 6 16.98 -18.76 -55.42
C THR A 6 16.92 -17.96 -54.11
N SER A 7 15.74 -17.49 -53.70
CA SER A 7 15.56 -16.81 -52.41
C SER A 7 15.78 -17.75 -51.23
N GLY A 8 16.46 -17.26 -50.19
CA GLY A 8 16.66 -17.93 -48.91
C GLY A 8 15.65 -17.49 -47.85
N GLN A 9 15.46 -18.32 -46.81
CA GLN A 9 14.56 -18.00 -45.68
C GLN A 9 15.00 -16.79 -44.84
N GLN A 10 16.27 -16.37 -44.98
CA GLN A 10 16.86 -15.23 -44.28
C GLN A 10 17.08 -14.03 -45.20
N ASP A 11 16.62 -14.09 -46.45
CA ASP A 11 16.64 -12.90 -47.31
C ASP A 11 15.74 -11.82 -46.67
N ASN A 12 16.24 -10.59 -46.64
CA ASN A 12 15.51 -9.47 -46.06
C ASN A 12 14.35 -9.04 -46.94
N VAL A 13 13.48 -8.21 -46.38
CA VAL A 13 12.45 -7.49 -47.14
C VAL A 13 13.08 -6.64 -48.23
N GLY A 14 12.47 -6.66 -49.42
CA GLY A 14 12.93 -5.86 -50.55
C GLY A 14 12.41 -6.35 -51.90
N ASN A 15 12.70 -5.56 -52.93
CA ASN A 15 12.49 -5.92 -54.33
C ASN A 15 13.81 -6.44 -54.91
N TYR A 16 13.75 -7.61 -55.53
CA TYR A 16 14.89 -8.30 -56.08
C TYR A 16 14.76 -8.56 -57.58
N THR A 17 15.90 -8.53 -58.24
CA THR A 17 16.12 -9.08 -59.58
C THR A 17 17.16 -10.20 -59.51
N GLY A 18 17.09 -11.18 -60.40
CA GLY A 18 17.96 -12.36 -60.46
C GLY A 18 17.60 -13.49 -59.49
N LYS A 19 16.49 -13.37 -58.75
CA LYS A 19 15.99 -14.40 -57.83
C LYS A 19 15.14 -15.44 -58.55
N LEU A 20 14.46 -15.04 -59.62
CA LEU A 20 13.66 -15.92 -60.47
C LEU A 20 14.39 -16.17 -61.78
N ASN A 21 14.96 -17.38 -61.90
CA ASN A 21 15.75 -17.75 -63.06
C ASN A 21 14.96 -18.72 -63.93
N LEU A 22 14.68 -18.31 -65.17
CA LEU A 22 14.19 -19.24 -66.18
C LEU A 22 15.27 -20.30 -66.45
N ASP A 23 14.88 -21.57 -66.38
CA ASP A 23 15.81 -22.66 -66.61
C ASP A 23 16.40 -22.63 -68.04
N THR A 24 17.61 -23.15 -68.20
CA THR A 24 18.37 -23.11 -69.45
C THR A 24 17.65 -23.82 -70.60
N THR A 25 16.92 -24.90 -70.33
CA THR A 25 16.15 -25.65 -71.33
C THR A 25 15.00 -24.82 -71.87
N SER A 26 14.29 -24.12 -70.98
CA SER A 26 13.22 -23.20 -71.32
C SER A 26 13.74 -21.99 -72.12
N LYS A 27 14.88 -21.40 -71.72
CA LYS A 27 15.53 -20.33 -72.49
C LYS A 27 15.91 -20.80 -73.89
N ASN A 28 16.52 -21.97 -74.01
CA ASN A 28 16.93 -22.55 -75.30
C ASN A 28 15.74 -22.86 -76.21
N THR A 29 14.60 -23.28 -75.65
CA THR A 29 13.36 -23.54 -76.40
C THR A 29 12.76 -22.25 -76.97
N VAL A 30 12.74 -21.16 -76.18
CA VAL A 30 12.28 -19.85 -76.64
C VAL A 30 13.24 -19.28 -77.70
N SER A 31 14.54 -19.44 -77.47
CA SER A 31 15.57 -18.96 -78.39
C SER A 31 15.55 -19.68 -79.73
N SER A 32 15.43 -21.02 -79.75
CA SER A 32 15.47 -21.80 -81.00
C SER A 32 14.32 -21.49 -81.97
N GLY A 33 13.22 -20.90 -81.50
CA GLY A 33 12.09 -20.49 -82.34
C GLY A 33 12.11 -19.05 -82.86
N LEU A 34 12.91 -18.15 -82.26
CA LEU A 34 12.69 -16.70 -82.39
C LEU A 34 13.96 -15.85 -82.62
N THR A 35 15.17 -16.38 -82.36
CA THR A 35 16.40 -15.57 -82.33
C THR A 35 16.87 -15.01 -83.67
N ASN A 36 16.33 -15.49 -84.79
CA ASN A 36 16.70 -14.94 -86.11
C ASN A 36 16.00 -13.60 -86.41
N ASN A 37 14.91 -13.28 -85.71
CA ASN A 37 14.07 -12.11 -85.98
C ASN A 37 13.94 -11.17 -84.77
N TYR A 38 14.29 -11.62 -83.57
CA TYR A 38 14.09 -10.88 -82.32
C TYR A 38 15.30 -10.95 -81.42
N ASN A 39 15.60 -9.84 -80.75
CA ASN A 39 16.48 -9.83 -79.59
C ASN A 39 15.64 -10.09 -78.33
N ILE A 40 15.95 -11.14 -77.58
CA ILE A 40 15.15 -11.58 -76.43
C ILE A 40 15.88 -11.25 -75.13
N THR A 41 15.24 -10.43 -74.29
CA THR A 41 15.72 -10.09 -72.94
C THR A 41 14.78 -10.72 -71.91
N TYR A 42 15.35 -11.26 -70.84
CA TYR A 42 14.62 -11.80 -69.71
C TYR A 42 14.87 -10.92 -68.49
N THR A 43 13.79 -10.42 -67.90
CA THR A 43 13.82 -9.67 -66.63
C THR A 43 12.90 -10.34 -65.64
N ASP A 44 13.27 -10.31 -64.37
CA ASP A 44 12.44 -10.77 -63.27
C ASP A 44 12.21 -9.65 -62.26
N SER A 45 11.22 -9.88 -61.40
CA SER A 45 11.00 -9.10 -60.19
C SER A 45 10.46 -10.04 -59.13
N PHE A 46 11.05 -10.00 -57.95
CA PHE A 46 10.65 -10.82 -56.81
C PHE A 46 10.62 -9.94 -55.56
N ASP A 47 9.44 -9.82 -54.97
CA ASP A 47 9.23 -9.03 -53.77
C ASP A 47 9.17 -9.93 -52.54
N ILE A 48 9.94 -9.55 -51.52
CA ILE A 48 9.81 -10.08 -50.16
C ILE A 48 9.14 -8.99 -49.34
N GLU A 49 7.90 -9.25 -48.95
CA GLU A 49 7.10 -8.35 -48.11
C GLU A 49 7.44 -8.52 -46.62
N LYS A 50 7.10 -7.50 -45.84
CA LYS A 50 7.25 -7.53 -44.39
C LYS A 50 6.40 -8.62 -43.78
N ARG A 51 6.95 -9.27 -42.76
CA ARG A 51 6.21 -10.21 -41.94
C ARG A 51 5.51 -9.48 -40.80
N GLN A 52 4.24 -9.79 -40.56
CA GLN A 52 3.56 -9.29 -39.36
C GLN A 52 4.22 -9.86 -38.10
N LEU A 53 4.52 -8.99 -37.15
CA LEU A 53 4.97 -9.32 -35.81
C LEU A 53 4.06 -8.61 -34.83
N THR A 54 3.37 -9.36 -33.98
CA THR A 54 2.57 -8.78 -32.90
C THR A 54 3.25 -8.99 -31.56
N TYR A 55 3.09 -8.01 -30.66
CA TYR A 55 3.44 -8.18 -29.26
C TYR A 55 2.24 -7.94 -28.35
N ASP A 56 2.19 -8.70 -27.25
CA ASP A 56 1.31 -8.44 -26.13
C ASP A 56 2.15 -8.35 -24.85
N ILE A 57 1.87 -7.33 -24.05
CA ILE A 57 2.47 -7.12 -22.74
C ILE A 57 1.38 -6.70 -21.76
N SER A 58 1.42 -7.31 -20.58
CA SER A 58 0.58 -6.89 -19.46
C SER A 58 1.41 -6.59 -18.24
N GLY A 59 0.91 -5.67 -17.43
CA GLY A 59 1.47 -5.38 -16.12
C GLY A 59 0.38 -5.10 -15.10
N GLU A 60 0.74 -5.21 -13.83
CA GLU A 60 -0.10 -4.85 -12.71
C GLU A 60 0.66 -3.93 -11.75
N ARG A 61 -0.01 -2.90 -11.26
CA ARG A 61 0.52 -1.96 -10.27
C ARG A 61 -0.57 -1.54 -9.30
N GLN A 62 -0.21 -1.31 -8.05
CA GLN A 62 -1.12 -0.71 -7.09
C GLN A 62 -1.25 0.79 -7.34
N TYR A 63 -2.45 1.35 -7.12
CA TYR A 63 -2.65 2.79 -7.18
C TYR A 63 -1.75 3.52 -6.19
N GLY A 64 -1.31 4.73 -6.55
CA GLY A 64 -0.48 5.55 -5.68
C GLY A 64 0.99 5.16 -5.65
N THR A 65 1.41 3.99 -6.14
CA THR A 65 2.84 3.59 -6.14
C THR A 65 3.56 3.99 -7.42
N GLY A 66 4.89 4.13 -7.34
CA GLY A 66 5.72 4.38 -8.52
C GLY A 66 5.91 3.13 -9.40
N ASN A 67 6.58 3.32 -10.55
CA ASN A 67 6.79 2.26 -11.53
C ASN A 67 7.68 1.12 -11.01
N GLU A 68 8.51 1.41 -10.00
CA GLU A 68 9.34 0.44 -9.29
C GLU A 68 8.52 -0.64 -8.55
N HIS A 69 7.22 -0.44 -8.37
CA HIS A 69 6.26 -1.42 -7.83
C HIS A 69 5.38 -2.08 -8.90
N THR A 70 5.70 -1.90 -10.19
CA THR A 70 4.97 -2.56 -11.29
C THR A 70 5.52 -3.95 -11.52
N THR A 71 4.62 -4.93 -11.62
CA THR A 71 4.96 -6.28 -12.07
C THR A 71 4.56 -6.43 -13.54
N TYR A 72 5.49 -6.84 -14.40
CA TYR A 72 5.21 -7.14 -15.81
C TYR A 72 5.17 -8.64 -16.04
N GLN A 73 4.23 -9.09 -16.87
CA GLN A 73 4.26 -10.43 -17.44
C GLN A 73 5.34 -10.52 -18.53
N PRO A 74 5.80 -11.72 -18.90
CA PRO A 74 6.66 -11.89 -20.06
C PRO A 74 6.00 -11.33 -21.33
N ILE A 75 6.78 -10.65 -22.16
CA ILE A 75 6.31 -10.21 -23.49
C ILE A 75 6.04 -11.44 -24.35
N VAL A 76 4.86 -11.50 -24.94
CA VAL A 76 4.50 -12.52 -25.91
C VAL A 76 4.71 -11.96 -27.31
N LEU A 77 5.53 -12.62 -28.11
CA LEU A 77 5.78 -12.26 -29.50
C LEU A 77 5.15 -13.32 -30.40
N ASP A 78 4.29 -12.90 -31.33
CA ASP A 78 3.71 -13.78 -32.35
C ASP A 78 4.08 -13.31 -33.76
N GLY A 79 4.37 -14.26 -34.64
CA GLY A 79 4.88 -14.00 -35.99
C GLY A 79 6.39 -13.85 -36.08
N ILE A 80 7.13 -13.90 -34.96
CA ILE A 80 8.60 -13.88 -34.96
C ILE A 80 9.19 -15.20 -35.46
N THR A 81 10.34 -15.13 -36.15
CA THR A 81 11.07 -16.30 -36.62
C THR A 81 12.04 -16.82 -35.56
N SER A 82 12.39 -18.11 -35.62
CA SER A 82 13.27 -18.72 -34.62
C SER A 82 14.70 -18.15 -34.61
N TRP A 83 15.17 -17.60 -35.74
CA TRP A 83 16.51 -16.99 -35.83
C TRP A 83 16.55 -15.54 -35.34
N ASP A 84 15.41 -14.84 -35.26
CA ASP A 84 15.32 -13.49 -34.71
C ASP A 84 14.83 -13.46 -33.25
N GLN A 85 14.23 -14.55 -32.76
CA GLN A 85 13.62 -14.65 -31.42
C GLN A 85 14.51 -14.09 -30.30
N SER A 86 15.77 -14.54 -30.22
CA SER A 86 16.69 -14.12 -29.16
C SER A 86 17.04 -12.63 -29.24
N SER A 87 17.13 -12.07 -30.45
CA SER A 87 17.42 -10.66 -30.62
C SER A 87 16.27 -9.81 -30.11
N PHE A 88 15.02 -10.11 -30.50
CA PHE A 88 13.85 -9.34 -30.07
C PHE A 88 13.60 -9.45 -28.58
N THR A 89 13.69 -10.65 -27.99
CA THR A 89 13.46 -10.83 -26.55
C THR A 89 14.48 -10.06 -25.70
N ASN A 90 15.74 -9.99 -26.12
CA ASN A 90 16.79 -9.25 -25.40
C ASN A 90 16.76 -7.74 -25.66
N ALA A 91 16.15 -7.32 -26.77
CA ALA A 91 16.08 -5.92 -27.18
C ALA A 91 14.85 -5.19 -26.65
N ALA A 92 13.83 -5.91 -26.21
CA ALA A 92 12.55 -5.36 -25.80
C ALA A 92 12.68 -4.49 -24.55
N ASN A 93 12.40 -3.19 -24.70
CA ASN A 93 12.32 -2.24 -23.60
C ASN A 93 10.86 -1.93 -23.32
N ILE A 94 10.42 -2.18 -22.09
CA ILE A 94 9.06 -1.83 -21.67
C ILE A 94 9.05 -0.37 -21.25
N THR A 95 8.21 0.42 -21.90
CA THR A 95 7.93 1.79 -21.48
C THR A 95 6.63 1.80 -20.69
N ASN A 96 6.69 2.35 -19.47
CA ASN A 96 5.50 2.60 -18.64
C ASN A 96 5.37 4.10 -18.36
N THR A 97 4.33 4.72 -18.91
CA THR A 97 4.07 6.15 -18.78
C THR A 97 3.07 6.49 -17.67
N ALA A 98 2.56 5.49 -16.93
CA ALA A 98 1.66 5.72 -15.81
C ALA A 98 2.40 6.37 -14.64
N ASP A 99 1.80 7.40 -14.05
CA ASP A 99 2.28 8.07 -12.85
C ASP A 99 1.50 7.60 -11.62
N ARG A 100 1.88 8.09 -10.43
CA ARG A 100 1.25 7.70 -9.16
C ARG A 100 -0.24 8.06 -9.07
N THR A 101 -0.74 8.97 -9.92
CA THR A 101 -2.13 9.45 -9.92
C THR A 101 -3.00 8.80 -11.00
N THR A 102 -2.42 7.96 -11.86
CA THR A 102 -3.18 7.19 -12.86
C THR A 102 -4.17 6.27 -12.15
N THR A 103 -5.47 6.47 -12.40
CA THR A 103 -6.57 5.87 -11.64
C THR A 103 -6.61 4.35 -11.76
N VAL A 104 -7.32 3.71 -10.83
CA VAL A 104 -7.60 2.27 -10.88
C VAL A 104 -8.36 1.92 -12.16
N GLY A 105 -8.03 0.76 -12.72
CA GLY A 105 -8.64 0.23 -13.93
C GLY A 105 -7.62 -0.27 -14.95
N LYS A 106 -8.16 -0.68 -16.11
CA LYS A 106 -7.38 -1.18 -17.24
C LYS A 106 -6.99 -0.02 -18.16
N HIS A 107 -5.70 0.15 -18.40
CA HIS A 107 -5.13 1.17 -19.27
C HIS A 107 -4.35 0.55 -20.42
N THR A 108 -4.75 0.85 -21.65
CA THR A 108 -4.11 0.30 -22.86
C THR A 108 -3.14 1.27 -23.55
N ASP A 109 -2.97 2.47 -22.98
CA ASP A 109 -2.14 3.56 -23.49
C ASP A 109 -0.88 3.81 -22.63
N LYS A 110 -0.76 3.10 -21.50
CA LYS A 110 0.32 3.32 -20.53
C LYS A 110 1.52 2.40 -20.68
N LEU A 111 1.34 1.23 -21.30
CA LEU A 111 2.42 0.30 -21.58
C LEU A 111 2.64 0.19 -23.07
N SER A 112 3.90 0.20 -23.47
CA SER A 112 4.33 -0.15 -24.81
C SER A 112 5.66 -0.89 -24.75
N VAL A 113 5.96 -1.62 -25.83
CA VAL A 113 7.27 -2.24 -26.03
C VAL A 113 7.99 -1.50 -27.13
N ASP A 114 9.25 -1.19 -26.86
CA ASP A 114 10.16 -0.55 -27.79
C ASP A 114 11.32 -1.51 -28.12
N PHE A 115 11.54 -1.74 -29.42
CA PHE A 115 12.62 -2.58 -29.95
C PHE A 115 13.79 -1.75 -30.51
N ASN A 116 13.93 -0.48 -30.11
CA ASN A 116 14.93 0.47 -30.63
C ASN A 116 16.40 0.06 -30.47
N SER A 117 16.71 -1.00 -29.70
CA SER A 117 18.07 -1.55 -29.63
C SER A 117 18.39 -2.54 -30.75
N LEU A 118 17.42 -2.91 -31.60
CA LEU A 118 17.62 -3.74 -32.78
C LEU A 118 18.24 -2.98 -33.96
N THR A 119 18.85 -3.72 -34.89
CA THR A 119 19.35 -3.14 -36.13
C THR A 119 18.20 -2.77 -37.07
N ALA A 120 18.38 -1.69 -37.86
CA ALA A 120 17.39 -1.27 -38.86
C ALA A 120 17.03 -2.39 -39.85
N THR A 121 17.98 -3.28 -40.17
CA THR A 121 17.75 -4.44 -41.03
C THR A 121 16.73 -5.41 -40.43
N GLN A 122 16.84 -5.71 -39.14
CA GLN A 122 15.89 -6.60 -38.45
C GLN A 122 14.51 -5.96 -38.36
N LEU A 123 14.43 -4.69 -37.98
CA LEU A 123 13.15 -3.96 -37.92
C LEU A 123 12.49 -3.84 -39.30
N ASN A 124 13.26 -3.74 -40.38
CA ASN A 124 12.74 -3.66 -41.73
C ASN A 124 12.08 -4.96 -42.21
N ASN A 125 12.42 -6.11 -41.62
CA ASN A 125 11.83 -7.39 -41.99
C ASN A 125 10.41 -7.58 -41.42
N TYR A 126 10.03 -6.77 -40.43
CA TYR A 126 8.76 -6.90 -39.75
C TYR A 126 7.91 -5.62 -39.89
N GLU A 127 6.60 -5.85 -39.96
CA GLU A 127 5.60 -4.85 -39.63
C GLU A 127 5.16 -5.16 -38.20
N ILE A 128 5.52 -4.27 -37.28
CA ILE A 128 5.37 -4.51 -35.84
C ILE A 128 4.13 -3.77 -35.37
N ASP A 129 3.19 -4.52 -34.82
CA ASP A 129 2.02 -4.01 -34.12
C ASP A 129 1.97 -4.61 -32.71
N GLY A 130 1.21 -4.03 -31.81
CA GLY A 130 1.03 -4.64 -30.50
C GLY A 130 0.32 -3.75 -29.51
N THR A 131 -0.07 -4.39 -28.41
CA THR A 131 -0.81 -3.73 -27.34
C THR A 131 -0.11 -3.95 -26.02
N GLY A 132 -0.07 -2.89 -25.20
CA GLY A 132 0.28 -3.01 -23.80
C GLY A 132 -0.93 -2.73 -22.91
N THR A 133 -1.11 -3.51 -21.85
CA THR A 133 -2.17 -3.33 -20.87
C THR A 133 -1.59 -3.18 -19.47
N LEU A 134 -1.77 -2.03 -18.83
CA LEU A 134 -1.55 -1.88 -17.39
C LEU A 134 -2.88 -2.02 -16.64
N ASN A 135 -2.95 -2.98 -15.74
CA ASN A 135 -4.01 -3.04 -14.74
C ASN A 135 -3.55 -2.30 -13.48
N ILE A 136 -4.23 -1.20 -13.14
CA ILE A 136 -4.00 -0.53 -11.86
C ILE A 136 -5.04 -1.02 -10.88
N ILE A 137 -4.60 -1.72 -9.83
CA ILE A 137 -5.46 -2.22 -8.76
C ILE A 137 -5.54 -1.21 -7.62
N LYS A 138 -6.60 -1.30 -6.82
CA LYS A 138 -6.79 -0.41 -5.67
C LYS A 138 -5.67 -0.53 -4.65
N ALA A 139 -5.39 0.57 -3.98
CA ALA A 139 -4.47 0.57 -2.86
C ALA A 139 -5.17 0.18 -1.55
N ASN A 140 -4.67 -0.89 -0.92
CA ASN A 140 -5.18 -1.34 0.37
C ASN A 140 -4.50 -0.60 1.51
N PHE A 141 -5.30 0.01 2.39
CA PHE A 141 -4.85 0.68 3.61
C PHE A 141 -5.43 0.00 4.86
N LEU A 142 -4.61 -0.03 5.91
CA LEU A 142 -4.96 -0.67 7.18
C LEU A 142 -4.96 0.37 8.30
N TYR A 143 -6.12 0.58 8.92
CA TYR A 143 -6.26 1.33 10.16
C TYR A 143 -5.72 0.51 11.33
N THR A 144 -4.71 0.99 12.03
CA THR A 144 -4.19 0.38 13.26
C THR A 144 -4.27 1.37 14.42
N ALA A 145 -5.13 1.08 15.39
CA ALA A 145 -5.27 1.90 16.60
C ALA A 145 -4.09 1.70 17.55
N ASP A 146 -3.69 2.78 18.23
CA ASP A 146 -2.75 2.69 19.34
C ASP A 146 -3.41 2.00 20.53
N LYS A 147 -2.66 1.11 21.20
CA LYS A 147 -3.16 0.43 22.40
C LYS A 147 -3.11 1.38 23.59
N THR A 148 -4.22 1.51 24.30
CA THR A 148 -4.35 2.39 25.46
C THR A 148 -4.97 1.67 26.65
N GLU A 149 -4.62 2.11 27.86
CA GLU A 149 -5.20 1.58 29.09
C GLU A 149 -5.58 2.72 30.04
N TYR A 150 -6.76 2.60 30.67
CA TYR A 150 -7.26 3.56 31.67
C TYR A 150 -7.82 2.83 32.89
N TYR A 151 -7.91 3.49 34.04
CA TYR A 151 -8.61 2.95 35.20
C TYR A 151 -10.10 3.32 35.16
N GLN A 152 -10.94 2.45 35.73
CA GLN A 152 -12.37 2.71 35.87
C GLN A 152 -12.62 4.07 36.53
N GLY A 153 -13.53 4.87 35.93
CA GLY A 153 -13.87 6.21 36.40
C GLY A 153 -12.92 7.32 35.91
N GLU A 154 -11.87 7.01 35.16
CA GLU A 154 -11.02 8.02 34.51
C GLU A 154 -11.65 8.52 33.21
N ARG A 155 -11.42 9.79 32.87
CA ARG A 155 -11.83 10.34 31.58
C ARG A 155 -10.96 9.74 30.48
N ILE A 156 -11.59 9.20 29.45
CA ILE A 156 -10.92 8.68 28.25
C ILE A 156 -10.71 9.85 27.27
N PRO A 157 -9.44 10.23 26.96
CA PRO A 157 -9.13 11.23 25.94
C PRO A 157 -9.41 10.72 24.52
N THR A 158 -9.24 11.58 23.52
CA THR A 158 -9.26 11.16 22.11
C THR A 158 -8.16 10.12 21.85
N GLN A 159 -8.50 9.05 21.15
CA GLN A 159 -7.55 7.99 20.81
C GLN A 159 -6.76 8.33 19.55
N THR A 160 -5.71 7.58 19.29
CA THR A 160 -4.79 7.76 18.17
C THR A 160 -4.52 6.43 17.46
N GLY A 161 -3.87 6.50 16.31
CA GLY A 161 -3.49 5.35 15.51
C GLY A 161 -2.89 5.78 14.18
N THR A 162 -2.58 4.80 13.33
CA THR A 162 -1.93 4.97 12.03
C THR A 162 -2.73 4.34 10.90
N VAL A 163 -2.50 4.83 9.68
CA VAL A 163 -3.12 4.31 8.45
C VAL A 163 -2.04 4.20 7.39
N VAL A 164 -1.69 2.96 7.02
CA VAL A 164 -0.59 2.72 6.07
C VAL A 164 -0.98 1.63 5.07
N ASN A 165 -0.36 1.66 3.89
CA ASN A 165 -0.45 0.58 2.91
C ASN A 165 0.62 -0.50 3.14
N SER A 166 0.63 -1.52 2.28
CA SER A 166 1.61 -2.62 2.29
C SER A 166 3.07 -2.18 2.07
N TYR A 167 3.30 -0.96 1.59
CA TYR A 167 4.62 -0.39 1.35
C TYR A 167 5.04 0.59 2.46
N GLY A 168 4.23 0.72 3.52
CA GLY A 168 4.49 1.65 4.62
C GLY A 168 4.29 3.12 4.25
N GLU A 169 3.67 3.39 3.09
CA GLU A 169 3.32 4.75 2.69
C GLU A 169 2.09 5.22 3.49
N ASP A 170 2.16 6.46 3.97
CA ASP A 170 1.05 7.15 4.63
C ASP A 170 0.12 7.74 3.56
N VAL A 171 -1.15 7.86 3.90
CA VAL A 171 -2.23 8.27 3.00
C VAL A 171 -2.44 9.79 3.03
N SER A 172 -1.36 10.57 3.06
CA SER A 172 -1.36 12.02 3.35
C SER A 172 -2.32 12.85 2.49
N ASP A 173 -2.58 12.43 1.25
CA ASP A 173 -3.46 13.14 0.30
C ASP A 173 -4.95 12.78 0.46
N LEU A 174 -5.27 11.80 1.31
CA LEU A 174 -6.59 11.17 1.39
C LEU A 174 -7.25 11.29 2.77
N VAL A 175 -6.46 11.45 3.84
CA VAL A 175 -6.91 11.23 5.24
C VAL A 175 -7.94 12.23 5.77
N GLY A 176 -8.22 13.33 5.06
CA GLY A 176 -9.10 14.39 5.56
C GLY A 176 -8.82 14.68 7.04
N SER A 177 -9.85 14.53 7.90
CA SER A 177 -9.67 14.42 9.35
C SER A 177 -9.76 12.96 9.78
N LEU A 178 -8.64 12.43 10.26
CA LEU A 178 -8.57 11.10 10.87
C LEU A 178 -9.14 11.16 12.30
N THR A 179 -10.03 10.22 12.62
CA THR A 179 -10.58 10.07 13.97
C THR A 179 -10.52 8.62 14.42
N TRP A 180 -10.36 8.42 15.73
CA TRP A 180 -10.26 7.11 16.37
C TRP A 180 -11.28 7.01 17.52
N PRO A 181 -12.59 6.97 17.23
CA PRO A 181 -13.61 6.81 18.27
C PRO A 181 -13.51 5.46 18.98
N THR A 182 -13.96 5.49 20.22
CA THR A 182 -14.22 4.31 21.03
C THR A 182 -15.60 4.48 21.68
N PRO A 183 -16.38 3.41 21.86
CA PRO A 183 -17.62 3.47 22.61
C PRO A 183 -17.38 3.60 24.13
N ALA A 184 -16.13 3.42 24.59
CA ALA A 184 -15.78 3.53 25.99
C ALA A 184 -15.80 4.98 26.47
N ASP A 185 -16.37 5.20 27.65
CA ASP A 185 -16.30 6.47 28.37
C ASP A 185 -15.92 6.25 29.85
N TYR A 186 -15.91 7.32 30.64
CA TYR A 186 -15.53 7.25 32.06
C TYR A 186 -16.47 6.39 32.93
N ARG A 187 -17.65 6.01 32.44
CA ARG A 187 -18.64 5.17 33.12
C ARG A 187 -18.56 3.71 32.69
N SER A 188 -17.80 3.40 31.65
CA SER A 188 -17.63 2.05 31.14
C SER A 188 -17.03 1.10 32.19
N ALA A 189 -17.46 -0.17 32.14
CA ALA A 189 -16.99 -1.21 33.04
C ALA A 189 -15.54 -1.64 32.71
N VAL A 190 -14.91 -2.37 33.61
CA VAL A 190 -13.62 -3.01 33.36
C VAL A 190 -13.76 -3.99 32.19
N GLY A 191 -12.84 -3.95 31.23
CA GLY A 191 -12.92 -4.76 30.02
C GLY A 191 -12.07 -4.23 28.88
N TYR A 192 -12.23 -4.85 27.71
CA TYR A 192 -11.64 -4.42 26.45
C TYR A 192 -12.70 -3.75 25.58
N TYR A 193 -12.29 -2.72 24.88
CA TYR A 193 -13.14 -1.92 24.00
C TYR A 193 -12.41 -1.68 22.68
N GLU A 194 -13.21 -1.47 21.64
CA GLU A 194 -12.70 -1.16 20.32
C GLU A 194 -12.24 0.30 20.22
N ILE A 195 -11.26 0.54 19.34
CA ILE A 195 -10.90 1.84 18.82
C ILE A 195 -10.94 1.73 17.30
N ILE A 196 -11.96 2.31 16.65
CA ILE A 196 -12.18 2.17 15.20
C ILE A 196 -11.61 3.40 14.49
N GLY A 197 -10.80 3.20 13.45
CA GLY A 197 -10.29 4.30 12.64
C GLY A 197 -11.32 4.77 11.59
N HIS A 198 -11.50 6.08 11.45
CA HIS A 198 -12.26 6.70 10.36
C HIS A 198 -11.48 7.87 9.78
N GLY A 199 -11.80 8.30 8.56
CA GLY A 199 -11.16 9.46 7.91
C GLY A 199 -10.98 9.33 6.41
N SER A 200 -11.26 8.15 5.85
CA SER A 200 -11.36 7.96 4.42
C SER A 200 -12.73 8.40 3.91
N ASN A 201 -12.81 9.63 3.38
CA ASN A 201 -13.93 10.06 2.55
C ASN A 201 -13.58 9.98 1.06
N ASP A 202 -12.68 9.06 0.68
CA ASP A 202 -12.28 8.93 -0.71
C ASP A 202 -13.45 8.44 -1.57
N ALA A 203 -13.89 9.31 -2.48
CA ALA A 203 -14.88 8.97 -3.51
C ALA A 203 -14.23 8.60 -4.85
N SER A 204 -12.90 8.61 -4.95
CA SER A 204 -12.20 8.29 -6.20
C SER A 204 -12.30 6.81 -6.58
N GLY A 205 -12.59 5.94 -5.61
CA GLY A 205 -12.67 4.49 -5.82
C GLY A 205 -11.31 3.82 -6.01
N ASN A 206 -10.21 4.53 -5.74
CA ASN A 206 -8.85 4.05 -5.96
C ASN A 206 -8.26 3.31 -4.76
N TYR A 207 -8.96 3.34 -3.62
CA TYR A 207 -8.46 2.83 -2.36
C TYR A 207 -9.48 1.89 -1.70
N ASP A 208 -8.98 0.91 -0.97
CA ASP A 208 -9.75 0.04 -0.09
C ASP A 208 -9.19 0.15 1.33
N PHE A 209 -10.09 0.22 2.32
CA PHE A 209 -9.72 0.44 3.71
C PHE A 209 -10.21 -0.70 4.60
N THR A 210 -9.36 -1.11 5.53
CA THR A 210 -9.67 -2.19 6.47
C THR A 210 -9.23 -1.84 7.88
N GLN A 211 -9.92 -2.39 8.88
CA GLN A 211 -9.52 -2.29 10.29
C GLN A 211 -8.56 -3.42 10.64
N ASN A 212 -7.50 -3.11 11.37
CA ASN A 212 -6.69 -4.13 12.01
C ASN A 212 -7.52 -4.88 13.05
N GLN A 213 -7.43 -6.20 13.08
CA GLN A 213 -8.19 -7.03 14.02
C GLN A 213 -7.93 -6.66 15.49
N ASN A 214 -6.73 -6.15 15.81
CA ASN A 214 -6.40 -5.73 17.17
C ASN A 214 -7.14 -4.47 17.62
N ASN A 215 -7.74 -3.72 16.70
CA ASN A 215 -8.51 -2.51 17.00
C ASN A 215 -9.72 -2.82 17.89
N TYR A 216 -10.33 -3.99 17.75
CA TYR A 216 -11.51 -4.41 18.54
C TYR A 216 -11.22 -4.60 20.04
N THR A 217 -9.95 -4.62 20.43
CA THR A 217 -9.50 -4.74 21.83
C THR A 217 -8.38 -3.75 22.17
N ALA A 218 -8.25 -2.67 21.39
CA ALA A 218 -7.13 -1.74 21.52
C ALA A 218 -7.19 -0.90 22.81
N LEU A 219 -8.39 -0.61 23.32
CA LEU A 219 -8.56 0.07 24.61
C LEU A 219 -8.86 -0.94 25.72
N ARG A 220 -8.21 -0.78 26.88
CA ARG A 220 -8.50 -1.55 28.08
C ARG A 220 -8.86 -0.67 29.27
N ILE A 221 -10.00 -0.93 29.90
CA ILE A 221 -10.34 -0.36 31.21
C ILE A 221 -9.98 -1.36 32.29
N LYS A 222 -9.15 -0.91 33.24
CA LYS A 222 -8.67 -1.70 34.38
C LYS A 222 -9.47 -1.36 35.63
N VAL A 223 -9.53 -2.32 36.55
CA VAL A 223 -10.02 -2.07 37.92
C VAL A 223 -9.15 -0.98 38.54
N ARG A 224 -9.77 0.05 39.12
CA ARG A 224 -9.03 1.03 39.90
C ARG A 224 -8.48 0.32 41.14
N PRO A 225 -7.17 0.39 41.44
CA PRO A 225 -6.63 -0.16 42.67
C PRO A 225 -7.40 0.42 43.84
N THR A 226 -8.05 -0.42 44.65
CA THR A 226 -8.52 -0.01 45.97
C THR A 226 -7.27 0.26 46.80
N ASP A 227 -7.14 1.48 47.32
CA ASP A 227 -6.09 1.81 48.26
C ASP A 227 -6.10 0.76 49.40
N PRO A 228 -5.00 0.04 49.65
CA PRO A 228 -4.88 -0.92 50.75
C PRO A 228 -5.28 -0.34 52.11
N GLN A 229 -5.35 0.98 52.27
CA GLN A 229 -5.80 1.61 53.51
C GLN A 229 -7.31 1.51 53.77
N THR A 230 -8.14 1.08 52.82
CA THR A 230 -9.61 1.10 52.99
C THR A 230 -10.19 -0.22 53.53
N GLU A 231 -9.47 -1.35 53.45
CA GLU A 231 -9.92 -2.60 54.09
C GLU A 231 -9.61 -2.65 55.60
N GLY A 232 -8.66 -1.85 56.09
CA GLY A 232 -8.38 -1.68 57.52
C GLY A 232 -9.32 -0.71 58.25
N ALA A 233 -10.17 0.01 57.52
CA ALA A 233 -11.13 0.97 58.06
C ALA A 233 -12.57 0.43 58.13
N LYS A 234 -12.76 -0.89 58.11
CA LYS A 234 -13.90 -1.48 58.83
C LYS A 234 -13.62 -1.29 60.32
N ALA A 235 -13.82 -0.06 60.79
CA ALA A 235 -13.85 0.26 62.20
C ALA A 235 -14.75 -0.79 62.86
N ALA A 236 -14.17 -1.60 63.72
CA ALA A 236 -14.92 -2.30 64.73
C ALA A 236 -15.78 -1.23 65.41
N LEU A 237 -17.08 -1.22 65.11
CA LEU A 237 -18.05 -0.53 65.92
C LEU A 237 -18.08 -1.27 67.26
N MET A 238 -17.12 -0.97 68.12
CA MET A 238 -17.24 -1.31 69.53
C MET A 238 -18.39 -0.47 70.08
N TYR A 239 -19.37 -1.16 70.68
CA TYR A 239 -20.49 -0.54 71.36
C TYR A 239 -19.95 0.34 72.51
N GLY A 240 -20.04 1.68 72.37
CA GLY A 240 -19.79 2.63 73.47
C GLY A 240 -18.57 3.58 73.36
N GLY A 241 -17.92 3.74 72.20
CA GLY A 241 -16.80 4.70 72.05
C GLY A 241 -17.22 6.03 71.41
N TYR A 242 -17.04 7.16 72.11
CA TYR A 242 -17.15 8.50 71.53
C TYR A 242 -16.16 8.66 70.36
N GLY A 243 -16.67 9.08 69.20
CA GLY A 243 -15.95 9.05 67.91
C GLY A 243 -14.74 9.99 67.80
N PRO A 244 -13.89 9.81 66.77
CA PRO A 244 -12.71 10.64 66.57
C PRO A 244 -13.08 12.07 66.13
N LEU A 245 -12.60 13.03 66.93
CA LEU A 245 -12.64 14.46 66.67
C LEU A 245 -12.10 14.78 65.27
N ARG A 246 -12.95 15.34 64.40
CA ARG A 246 -12.49 16.09 63.24
C ARG A 246 -11.72 17.30 63.77
N ARG A 247 -10.42 17.43 63.48
CA ARG A 247 -9.67 18.66 63.75
C ARG A 247 -10.25 19.78 62.87
N PRO A 248 -10.85 20.85 63.43
CA PRO A 248 -11.15 22.03 62.64
C PRO A 248 -9.85 22.81 62.37
N LEU A 249 -9.70 23.32 61.14
CA LEU A 249 -8.69 24.31 60.80
C LEU A 249 -8.84 25.53 61.71
N LEU A 250 -7.77 25.90 62.40
CA LEU A 250 -7.71 27.03 63.31
C LEU A 250 -7.59 28.35 62.51
N ASP A 251 -8.68 29.13 62.38
CA ASP A 251 -8.65 30.52 61.88
C ASP A 251 -8.47 31.47 63.08
N ILE A 252 -7.25 31.99 63.28
CA ILE A 252 -6.86 32.84 64.42
C ILE A 252 -7.21 34.31 64.11
N ARG A 253 -8.48 34.64 63.87
CA ARG A 253 -8.88 36.05 63.62
C ARG A 253 -9.83 36.68 64.61
N TYR A 254 -10.18 36.00 65.70
CA TYR A 254 -11.01 36.60 66.75
C TYR A 254 -10.60 36.09 68.14
N LEU A 255 -9.48 36.58 68.66
CA LEU A 255 -9.18 36.47 70.09
C LEU A 255 -9.18 37.88 70.70
N THR A 256 -10.33 38.32 71.20
CA THR A 256 -10.39 39.42 72.15
C THR A 256 -10.19 38.84 73.54
N VAL A 257 -9.09 39.21 74.19
CA VAL A 257 -8.82 38.87 75.59
C VAL A 257 -9.79 39.65 76.47
N VAL A 258 -10.59 38.93 77.27
CA VAL A 258 -11.25 39.51 78.43
C VAL A 258 -10.80 38.72 79.65
N ASP A 259 -10.04 39.42 80.48
CA ASP A 259 -9.56 39.03 81.80
C ASP A 259 -10.72 38.79 82.76
N GLN A 260 -10.80 37.60 83.37
CA GLN A 260 -11.54 37.32 84.60
C GLN A 260 -10.91 36.14 85.36
N GLY A 261 -10.17 36.45 86.42
CA GLY A 261 -10.48 35.90 87.76
C GLY A 261 -9.85 34.56 88.17
N ILE A 262 -8.88 34.69 89.08
CA ILE A 262 -8.27 33.68 89.96
C ILE A 262 -9.32 32.90 90.77
N ASN A 263 -9.09 31.60 91.01
CA ASN A 263 -9.51 30.94 92.25
C ASN A 263 -8.42 30.00 92.78
N ARG A 264 -7.76 30.44 93.85
CA ARG A 264 -7.11 29.60 94.86
C ARG A 264 -8.19 29.12 95.83
N GLY A 265 -8.09 27.88 96.30
CA GLY A 265 -8.95 27.30 97.32
C GLY A 265 -8.27 26.11 97.96
N ASP A 266 -7.87 26.26 99.22
CA ASP A 266 -6.99 25.40 99.99
C ASP A 266 -7.70 24.19 100.66
N ASP A 267 -6.85 23.29 101.17
CA ASP A 267 -6.92 22.68 102.52
C ASP A 267 -7.40 21.23 102.82
N TYR A 268 -6.39 20.44 103.24
CA TYR A 268 -6.25 19.61 104.47
C TYR A 268 -6.65 18.12 104.59
N LYS A 269 -5.58 17.28 104.70
CA LYS A 269 -5.18 16.36 105.82
C LYS A 269 -5.05 14.82 105.61
N ASN A 270 -3.79 14.39 105.80
CA ASN A 270 -3.25 13.28 106.61
C ASN A 270 -3.44 11.79 106.22
N LYS A 271 -2.31 11.11 105.95
CA LYS A 271 -1.81 10.03 106.84
C LYS A 271 -0.32 9.68 106.63
N GLU A 272 0.38 9.79 107.74
CA GLU A 272 1.73 9.37 108.15
C GLU A 272 2.26 8.00 107.67
N GLY A 273 3.59 7.91 107.61
CA GLY A 273 4.38 6.67 107.61
C GLY A 273 5.89 6.93 107.76
N TYR A 274 6.36 7.19 108.99
CA TYR A 274 7.77 7.07 109.44
C TYR A 274 8.14 5.58 109.64
N SER A 275 9.39 5.10 109.55
CA SER A 275 10.55 5.32 110.45
C SER A 275 11.68 4.34 110.00
N PHE A 276 12.99 4.42 110.26
CA PHE A 276 13.90 5.19 111.12
C PHE A 276 15.22 5.42 110.35
#